data_AF-F6V931-F1
#
_entry.id   AF-F6V931-F1
#
_cell.length_a   1.000
_cell.length_b   1.000
_cell.length_c   1.000
_cell.angle_alpha   90.00
_cell.angle_beta   90.00
_cell.angle_gamma   90.00
#
_symmetry.space_group_name_H-M   'P 1'
#
loop_
_entity.id
_entity.type
_entity.pdbx_description
1 polymer ?
#
loop_
_entity_poly.entity_id
_entity_poly.type
_entity_poly.pdbx_seq_one_letter_code
_entity_poly.pdbx_strand_id
1 'polypeptide(L)'
;MPSKISLSLIFLLVATSLANSEGENDWVNQLEQLEKIAQENDQTQKAPSSRASGTSYFNISLKCEPKPTSVHQLRPRDIDIVGAMGDSITAGFGIEATTLPGIGVEYRGLSWSVGGDLDLDGSVTITNVLRKFNPEVKGYSSGTNRDGGDYWFNVAVGGARSIHMPTQARDLIEKIQNDSRTNYENDWKLITIFIGGNDLCAMNRNNDSSPENYVK
;
A
#
# COMPACT_ATOMS: atom_id res chain seq x y z
N MET A 1 -17.19 -21.43 39.14
CA MET A 1 -17.06 -20.40 38.10
C MET A 1 -15.79 -19.60 38.37
N PRO A 2 -14.68 -19.84 37.66
CA PRO A 2 -13.50 -18.98 37.76
C PRO A 2 -13.56 -17.93 36.64
N SER A 3 -13.54 -16.66 37.02
CA SER A 3 -13.40 -15.53 36.12
C SER A 3 -12.03 -15.56 35.45
N LYS A 4 -12.00 -15.75 34.13
CA LYS A 4 -10.79 -15.50 33.33
C LYS A 4 -10.62 -13.99 33.22
N ILE A 5 -9.64 -13.45 33.95
CA ILE A 5 -9.14 -12.09 33.73
C ILE A 5 -8.45 -12.12 32.37
N SER A 6 -9.09 -11.53 31.36
CA SER A 6 -8.48 -11.27 30.06
C SER A 6 -7.50 -10.12 30.24
N LEU A 7 -6.21 -10.42 30.37
CA LEU A 7 -5.15 -9.43 30.32
C LEU A 7 -5.03 -8.96 28.85
N SER A 8 -5.83 -7.97 28.47
CA SER A 8 -5.63 -7.29 27.19
C SER A 8 -4.39 -6.40 27.32
N LEU A 9 -3.22 -6.93 26.94
CA LEU A 9 -2.07 -6.10 26.62
C LEU A 9 -2.43 -5.26 25.38
N ILE A 10 -2.85 -4.03 25.62
CA ILE A 10 -2.92 -3.02 24.57
C ILE A 10 -1.47 -2.58 24.33
N PHE A 11 -0.82 -3.17 23.33
CA PHE A 11 0.40 -2.60 22.77
C PHE A 11 0.01 -1.33 22.04
N LEU A 12 0.08 -0.21 22.75
CA LEU A 12 0.10 1.11 22.15
C LEU A 12 1.44 1.22 21.40
N LEU A 13 1.45 0.84 20.12
CA LEU A 13 2.55 1.13 19.22
C LEU A 13 2.52 2.64 18.99
N VAL A 14 3.08 3.38 19.94
CA VAL A 14 3.42 4.77 19.73
C VAL A 14 4.55 4.72 18.70
N ALA A 15 4.22 4.97 17.43
CA ALA A 15 5.19 5.32 16.43
C ALA A 15 5.78 6.70 16.79
N THR A 16 6.53 6.77 17.90
CA THR A 16 7.42 7.89 18.15
C THR A 16 8.49 7.81 17.07
N SER A 17 8.34 8.63 16.03
CA SER A 17 9.33 8.96 15.00
C SER A 17 10.60 8.08 15.04
N LEU A 18 10.52 6.87 14.46
CA LEU A 18 11.71 6.06 14.17
C LEU A 18 12.57 6.70 13.05
N ALA A 19 12.10 7.80 12.45
CA ALA A 19 12.80 8.57 11.43
C ALA A 19 13.96 9.45 11.97
N ASN A 20 14.41 9.28 13.23
CA ASN A 20 15.41 10.17 13.85
C ASN A 20 16.68 9.47 14.37
N SER A 21 16.94 8.22 14.01
CA SER A 21 18.23 7.56 14.27
C SER A 21 19.02 7.43 12.97
N GLU A 22 20.27 7.88 12.99
CA GLU A 22 21.26 7.90 11.88
C GLU A 22 21.71 6.51 11.40
N GLY A 23 20.77 5.59 11.16
CA GLY A 23 21.05 4.28 10.61
C GLY A 23 19.78 3.63 10.10
N GLU A 24 19.71 3.44 8.78
CA GLU A 24 18.57 2.84 8.06
C GLU A 24 18.14 1.45 8.59
N ASN A 25 18.99 0.82 9.43
CA ASN A 25 18.79 -0.52 10.00
C ASN A 25 18.75 -0.58 11.55
N ASP A 26 18.91 0.54 12.28
CA ASP A 26 18.98 0.49 13.76
C ASP A 26 17.65 0.05 14.40
N TRP A 27 16.54 0.55 13.86
CA TRP A 27 15.20 0.21 14.32
C TRP A 27 14.82 -1.25 14.03
N VAL A 28 15.34 -1.86 12.95
CA VAL A 28 15.10 -3.28 12.64
C VAL A 28 15.75 -4.16 13.72
N ASN A 29 16.98 -3.84 14.11
CA ASN A 29 17.67 -4.53 15.21
C ASN A 29 16.92 -4.37 16.54
N GLN A 30 16.34 -3.19 16.79
CA GLN A 30 15.49 -2.96 17.96
C GLN A 30 14.23 -3.82 17.92
N LEU A 31 13.57 -3.96 16.76
CA LEU A 31 12.41 -4.84 16.59
C LEU A 31 12.76 -6.32 16.78
N GLU A 32 13.95 -6.76 16.36
CA GLU A 32 14.42 -8.12 16.63
C GLU A 32 14.63 -8.36 18.13
N GLN A 33 15.17 -7.39 18.86
CA GLN A 33 15.31 -7.48 20.31
C GLN A 33 13.95 -7.53 21.00
N LEU A 34 13.00 -6.69 20.57
CA LEU A 34 11.64 -6.68 21.10
C LEU A 34 10.91 -7.98 20.80
N GLU A 35 11.13 -8.59 19.64
CA GLU A 35 10.50 -9.87 19.31
C GLU A 35 11.03 -10.98 20.23
N LYS A 36 12.34 -11.02 20.51
CA LYS A 36 12.91 -11.99 21.46
C LYS A 36 12.25 -11.86 22.84
N ILE A 37 12.13 -10.63 23.34
CA ILE A 37 11.45 -10.35 24.62
C ILE A 37 9.98 -10.78 24.56
N ALA A 38 9.28 -10.52 23.45
CA ALA A 38 7.88 -10.91 23.29
C ALA A 38 7.72 -12.43 23.28
N GLN A 39 8.56 -13.16 22.54
CA GLN A 39 8.54 -14.63 22.45
C GLN A 39 8.88 -15.30 23.79
N GLU A 40 9.82 -14.75 24.56
CA GLU A 40 10.15 -15.24 25.90
C GLU A 40 8.98 -15.13 26.89
N ASN A 41 8.09 -14.16 26.68
CA ASN A 41 6.94 -13.88 27.55
C ASN A 41 5.60 -14.40 27.00
N ASP A 42 5.58 -14.99 25.81
CA ASP A 42 4.36 -15.45 25.14
C ASP A 42 4.03 -16.92 25.49
N GLN A 43 2.89 -17.14 26.14
CA GLN A 43 2.35 -18.48 26.45
C GLN A 43 1.28 -18.95 25.44
N THR A 44 1.10 -18.25 24.32
CA THR A 44 -0.01 -18.50 23.38
C THR A 44 0.43 -19.12 22.06
N GLN A 45 -0.39 -20.04 21.52
CA GLN A 45 -0.15 -20.67 20.22
C GLN A 45 -0.37 -19.66 19.08
N LYS A 46 0.63 -19.54 18.19
CA LYS A 46 0.53 -18.75 16.94
C LYS A 46 -0.66 -19.23 16.11
N ALA A 47 -1.61 -18.34 15.87
CA ALA A 47 -2.70 -18.60 14.93
C ALA A 47 -2.12 -18.70 13.50
N PRO A 48 -2.57 -19.67 12.68
CA PRO A 48 -2.19 -19.71 11.28
C PRO A 48 -2.84 -18.52 10.57
N SER A 49 -2.05 -17.65 9.95
CA SER A 49 -2.56 -16.48 9.24
C SER A 49 -2.35 -16.59 7.73
N SER A 50 -3.15 -17.43 7.07
CA SER A 50 -3.55 -17.15 5.69
C SER A 50 -4.99 -16.62 5.74
N ARG A 51 -5.16 -15.36 6.12
CA ARG A 51 -6.47 -14.72 6.01
C ARG A 51 -6.62 -14.25 4.57
N ALA A 52 -7.25 -15.07 3.74
CA ALA A 52 -7.81 -14.59 2.49
C ALA A 52 -8.80 -13.46 2.82
N SER A 53 -8.52 -12.25 2.33
CA SER A 53 -9.43 -11.11 2.45
C SER A 53 -10.38 -11.02 1.26
N GLY A 54 -10.17 -11.87 0.25
CA GLY A 54 -10.89 -11.92 -1.01
C GLY A 54 -12.35 -12.36 -0.95
N THR A 55 -13.00 -12.36 -2.12
CA THR A 55 -14.40 -12.74 -2.30
C THR A 55 -14.64 -13.38 -3.68
N SER A 56 -15.43 -14.46 -3.70
CA SER A 56 -15.87 -15.14 -4.92
C SER A 56 -17.25 -14.69 -5.41
N TYR A 57 -17.93 -13.78 -4.68
CA TYR A 57 -19.31 -13.35 -4.99
C TYR A 57 -19.41 -12.23 -6.03
N PHE A 58 -18.29 -11.91 -6.70
CA PHE A 58 -18.20 -10.78 -7.62
C PHE A 58 -18.10 -11.28 -9.07
N ASN A 59 -19.27 -11.56 -9.68
CA ASN A 59 -19.36 -12.04 -11.06
C ASN A 59 -20.14 -11.03 -11.93
N ILE A 60 -19.43 -10.15 -12.63
CA ILE A 60 -20.02 -9.15 -13.53
C ILE A 60 -19.34 -9.27 -14.89
N SER A 61 -20.13 -9.40 -15.96
CA SER A 61 -19.65 -9.35 -17.34
C SER A 61 -20.31 -8.17 -18.06
N LEU A 62 -19.54 -7.11 -18.31
CA LEU A 62 -19.98 -5.96 -19.10
C LEU A 62 -19.39 -6.08 -20.51
N LYS A 63 -20.25 -6.22 -21.52
CA LYS A 63 -19.86 -5.99 -22.92
C LYS A 63 -20.08 -4.52 -23.23
N CYS A 64 -19.03 -3.83 -23.64
CA CYS A 64 -19.23 -2.49 -24.18
C CYS A 64 -18.04 -2.01 -24.99
N GLU A 65 -18.32 -1.71 -26.26
CA GLU A 65 -17.50 -0.94 -27.18
C GLU A 65 -18.42 0.18 -27.70
N PRO A 66 -17.89 1.38 -28.01
CA PRO A 66 -16.47 1.76 -28.05
C PRO A 66 -15.88 2.18 -26.69
N LYS A 67 -14.55 2.37 -26.65
CA LYS A 67 -13.85 3.07 -25.54
C LYS A 67 -14.42 4.48 -25.35
N PRO A 68 -14.57 4.96 -24.10
CA PRO A 68 -15.08 6.28 -23.82
C PRO A 68 -14.04 7.35 -24.18
N THR A 69 -14.52 8.53 -24.57
CA THR A 69 -13.70 9.72 -24.86
C THR A 69 -13.78 10.76 -23.74
N SER A 70 -14.57 10.50 -22.70
CA SER A 70 -14.76 11.38 -21.54
C SER A 70 -14.81 10.57 -20.25
N VAL A 71 -14.26 11.14 -19.17
CA VAL A 71 -14.29 10.55 -17.82
C VAL A 71 -15.72 10.30 -17.32
N HIS A 72 -16.71 11.08 -17.79
CA HIS A 72 -18.12 10.91 -17.40
C HIS A 72 -18.76 9.63 -17.95
N GLN A 73 -18.12 8.97 -18.91
CA GLN A 73 -18.57 7.71 -19.51
C GLN A 73 -17.67 6.54 -19.12
N LEU A 74 -16.68 6.78 -18.26
CA LEU A 74 -15.69 5.78 -17.87
C LEU A 74 -16.35 4.67 -17.06
N ARG A 75 -16.09 3.42 -17.46
CA ARG A 75 -16.52 2.22 -16.74
C ARG A 75 -15.29 1.52 -16.17
N PRO A 76 -15.45 0.64 -15.17
CA PRO A 76 -14.33 -0.16 -14.65
C PRO A 76 -13.54 -0.92 -15.72
N ARG A 77 -14.21 -1.42 -16.78
CA ARG A 77 -13.55 -2.12 -17.91
C ARG A 77 -12.65 -1.21 -18.75
N ASP A 78 -12.93 0.09 -18.80
CA ASP A 78 -12.20 1.03 -19.64
C ASP A 78 -10.86 1.44 -19.03
N ILE A 79 -10.65 1.17 -17.74
CA ILE A 79 -9.39 1.47 -17.05
C ILE A 79 -8.32 0.50 -17.54
N ASP A 80 -7.30 1.05 -18.19
CA ASP A 80 -6.18 0.30 -18.75
C ASP A 80 -4.99 0.22 -17.78
N ILE A 81 -4.81 1.27 -16.97
CA ILE A 81 -3.64 1.44 -16.10
C ILE A 81 -4.10 1.77 -14.68
N VAL A 82 -3.50 1.10 -13.71
CA VAL A 82 -3.53 1.50 -12.30
C VAL A 82 -2.15 1.99 -11.87
N GLY A 83 -2.12 2.97 -10.99
CA GLY A 83 -0.90 3.46 -10.36
C GLY A 83 -1.21 4.09 -9.01
N ALA A 84 -0.19 4.25 -8.19
CA ALA A 84 -0.37 4.82 -6.85
C ALA A 84 0.80 5.67 -6.40
N MET A 85 0.46 6.72 -5.66
CA MET A 85 1.37 7.61 -4.95
C MET A 85 0.92 7.70 -3.50
N GLY A 86 1.88 7.87 -2.58
CA GLY A 86 1.56 7.96 -1.17
C GLY A 86 2.71 7.63 -0.24
N ASP A 87 2.33 7.21 0.96
CA ASP A 87 3.25 6.85 2.05
C ASP A 87 3.32 5.32 2.31
N SER A 88 3.74 4.93 3.51
CA SER A 88 3.88 3.53 3.93
C SER A 88 2.59 2.71 3.81
N ILE A 89 1.41 3.35 3.90
CA ILE A 89 0.13 2.63 3.73
C ILE A 89 -0.03 2.17 2.29
N THR A 90 0.29 3.05 1.33
CA THR A 90 0.22 2.74 -0.11
C THR A 90 1.35 1.78 -0.53
N ALA A 91 2.50 1.83 0.14
CA ALA A 91 3.60 0.89 -0.05
C ALA A 91 3.29 -0.53 0.47
N GLY A 92 2.26 -0.70 1.30
CA GLY A 92 1.90 -1.99 1.89
C GLY A 92 2.80 -2.40 3.07
N PHE A 93 3.25 -1.42 3.86
CA PHE A 93 4.10 -1.64 5.02
C PHE A 93 3.43 -2.57 6.05
N GLY A 94 4.02 -3.72 6.30
CA GLY A 94 3.64 -4.67 7.34
C GLY A 94 2.34 -5.45 7.09
N ILE A 95 1.79 -5.48 5.87
CA ILE A 95 0.49 -6.14 5.58
C ILE A 95 0.43 -7.59 6.08
N GLU A 96 1.45 -8.40 5.81
CA GLU A 96 1.52 -9.80 6.28
C GLU A 96 2.49 -10.01 7.45
N ALA A 97 2.82 -8.94 8.19
CA ALA A 97 3.73 -9.05 9.32
C ALA A 97 3.13 -9.94 10.42
N THR A 98 3.78 -11.09 10.67
CA THR A 98 3.49 -11.98 11.81
C THR A 98 4.56 -11.88 12.90
N THR A 99 5.59 -11.07 12.65
CA THR A 99 6.73 -10.82 13.53
C THR A 99 7.00 -9.32 13.57
N LEU A 100 7.59 -8.84 14.67
CA LEU A 100 7.92 -7.41 14.79
C LEU A 100 8.88 -6.94 13.69
N PRO A 101 9.98 -7.66 13.35
CA PRO A 101 10.83 -7.30 12.22
C PRO A 101 10.10 -7.36 10.88
N GLY A 102 9.07 -8.21 10.76
CA GLY A 102 8.23 -8.33 9.58
C GLY A 102 7.41 -7.07 9.27
N ILE A 103 7.21 -6.18 10.25
CA ILE A 103 6.55 -4.88 10.06
C ILE A 103 7.30 -4.03 9.03
N GLY A 104 8.62 -4.17 8.96
CA GLY A 104 9.46 -3.40 8.04
C GLY A 104 9.38 -3.78 6.56
N VAL A 105 8.58 -4.80 6.23
CA VAL A 105 8.42 -5.26 4.87
C VAL A 105 7.31 -4.49 4.19
N GLU A 106 7.59 -3.95 3.00
CA GLU A 106 6.60 -3.33 2.15
C GLU A 106 6.04 -4.39 1.19
N TYR A 107 4.86 -4.92 1.48
CA TYR A 107 4.15 -5.90 0.66
C TYR A 107 3.41 -5.18 -0.47
N ARG A 108 4.18 -4.65 -1.42
CA ARG A 108 3.70 -3.83 -2.54
C ARG A 108 2.63 -4.56 -3.35
N GLY A 109 2.78 -5.86 -3.57
CA GLY A 109 1.80 -6.67 -4.28
C GLY A 109 0.48 -6.92 -3.54
N LEU A 110 0.40 -6.58 -2.25
CA LEU A 110 -0.82 -6.66 -1.45
C LEU A 110 -1.42 -5.29 -1.10
N SER A 111 -0.81 -4.20 -1.60
CA SER A 111 -1.34 -2.85 -1.42
C SER A 111 -2.81 -2.75 -1.87
N TRP A 112 -3.66 -2.16 -1.02
CA TRP A 112 -5.10 -2.10 -1.26
C TRP A 112 -5.48 -1.39 -2.58
N SER A 113 -4.66 -0.42 -3.02
CA SER A 113 -4.97 0.39 -4.20
C SER A 113 -4.38 -0.13 -5.50
N VAL A 114 -3.23 -0.79 -5.46
CA VAL A 114 -2.46 -1.13 -6.67
C VAL A 114 -1.77 -2.50 -6.61
N GLY A 115 -1.97 -3.28 -5.55
CA GLY A 115 -1.40 -4.63 -5.43
C GLY A 115 -2.11 -5.67 -6.30
N GLY A 116 -1.35 -6.57 -6.92
CA GLY A 116 -1.86 -7.65 -7.77
C GLY A 116 -1.23 -9.03 -7.57
N ASP A 117 -0.62 -9.32 -6.41
CA ASP A 117 -0.01 -10.64 -6.14
C ASP A 117 -1.05 -11.78 -6.17
N LEU A 118 -2.24 -11.51 -5.65
CA LEU A 118 -3.37 -12.43 -5.64
C LEU A 118 -4.43 -11.98 -6.63
N ASP A 119 -5.45 -12.80 -6.86
CA ASP A 119 -6.69 -12.38 -7.51
C ASP A 119 -7.73 -11.90 -6.48
N LEU A 120 -8.93 -11.53 -6.93
CA LEU A 120 -9.98 -11.04 -6.04
C LEU A 120 -10.43 -12.06 -5.00
N ASP A 121 -10.25 -13.35 -5.29
CA ASP A 121 -10.66 -14.44 -4.41
C ASP A 121 -9.66 -14.58 -3.25
N GLY A 122 -8.39 -14.23 -3.47
CA GLY A 122 -7.35 -14.16 -2.43
C GLY A 122 -7.26 -12.83 -1.69
N SER A 123 -7.31 -11.70 -2.41
CA SER A 123 -7.18 -10.35 -1.83
C SER A 123 -8.03 -9.30 -2.53
N VAL A 124 -8.79 -8.53 -1.76
CA VAL A 124 -9.53 -7.37 -2.28
C VAL A 124 -8.61 -6.17 -2.39
N THR A 125 -8.07 -5.97 -3.60
CA THR A 125 -7.43 -4.73 -4.02
C THR A 125 -8.26 -4.08 -5.12
N ILE A 126 -8.11 -2.76 -5.33
CA ILE A 126 -8.74 -2.08 -6.47
C ILE A 126 -8.34 -2.75 -7.78
N THR A 127 -7.06 -3.12 -7.93
CA THR A 127 -6.56 -3.85 -9.10
C THR A 127 -7.32 -5.15 -9.32
N ASN A 128 -7.49 -5.96 -8.28
CA ASN A 128 -8.15 -7.26 -8.39
C ASN A 128 -9.64 -7.15 -8.70
N VAL A 129 -10.30 -6.10 -8.21
CA VAL A 129 -11.67 -5.75 -8.64
C VAL A 129 -11.67 -5.38 -10.13
N LEU A 130 -10.77 -4.50 -10.56
CA LEU A 130 -10.67 -4.07 -11.97
C LEU A 130 -10.37 -5.23 -12.91
N ARG A 131 -9.53 -6.20 -12.51
CA ARG A 131 -9.22 -7.40 -13.30
C ARG A 131 -10.44 -8.27 -13.60
N LYS A 132 -11.52 -8.19 -12.81
CA LYS A 132 -12.80 -8.85 -13.15
C LYS A 132 -13.51 -8.17 -14.33
N PHE A 133 -13.28 -6.87 -14.55
CA PHE A 133 -13.85 -6.11 -15.66
C PHE A 133 -12.91 -6.01 -16.87
N ASN A 134 -11.61 -5.82 -16.62
CA ASN A 134 -10.53 -5.73 -17.59
C ASN A 134 -9.33 -6.58 -17.13
N PRO A 135 -9.20 -7.84 -17.59
CA PRO A 135 -8.06 -8.70 -17.26
C PRO A 135 -6.71 -8.16 -17.73
N GLU A 136 -6.71 -7.23 -18.70
CA GLU A 136 -5.50 -6.65 -19.32
C GLU A 136 -5.02 -5.37 -18.62
N VAL A 137 -5.57 -5.03 -17.44
CA VAL A 137 -5.13 -3.85 -16.67
C VAL A 137 -3.64 -3.98 -16.30
N LYS A 138 -2.89 -2.89 -16.42
CA LYS A 138 -1.43 -2.83 -16.24
C LYS A 138 -1.05 -1.94 -15.06
N GLY A 139 0.20 -2.02 -14.64
CA GLY A 139 0.80 -1.09 -13.68
C GLY A 139 0.68 -1.50 -12.21
N TYR A 140 -0.05 -2.57 -11.92
CA TYR A 140 -0.18 -3.09 -10.57
C TYR A 140 1.15 -3.61 -10.03
N SER A 141 1.42 -3.37 -8.75
CA SER A 141 2.61 -3.84 -8.06
C SER A 141 2.51 -5.33 -7.72
N SER A 142 3.68 -5.97 -7.62
CA SER A 142 3.84 -7.35 -7.15
C SER A 142 5.04 -7.46 -6.21
N GLY A 143 5.01 -8.44 -5.32
CA GLY A 143 6.11 -8.77 -4.42
C GLY A 143 6.34 -7.74 -3.33
N THR A 144 7.54 -7.79 -2.75
CA THR A 144 7.94 -7.01 -1.58
C THR A 144 9.23 -6.24 -1.81
N ASN A 145 9.55 -5.33 -0.90
CA ASN A 145 10.85 -4.66 -0.90
C ASN A 145 12.07 -5.54 -0.63
N ARG A 146 11.85 -6.78 -0.18
CA ARG A 146 12.93 -7.78 -0.06
C ARG A 146 13.31 -8.42 -1.39
N ASP A 147 12.41 -8.34 -2.38
CA ASP A 147 12.60 -8.98 -3.68
C ASP A 147 13.41 -8.10 -4.66
N GLY A 148 13.85 -6.90 -4.21
CA GLY A 148 14.62 -5.95 -5.02
C GLY A 148 13.87 -5.42 -6.25
N GLY A 149 12.52 -5.52 -6.23
CA GLY A 149 11.69 -5.34 -7.40
C GLY A 149 11.40 -3.89 -7.78
N ASP A 150 11.20 -3.66 -9.08
CA ASP A 150 10.51 -2.49 -9.61
C ASP A 150 9.00 -2.68 -9.40
N TYR A 151 8.37 -1.88 -8.52
CA TYR A 151 6.95 -2.04 -8.14
C TYR A 151 5.97 -1.46 -9.18
N TRP A 152 6.34 -1.51 -10.46
CA TRP A 152 5.59 -0.95 -11.57
C TRP A 152 5.19 0.50 -11.31
N PHE A 153 3.89 0.79 -11.19
CA PHE A 153 3.39 2.15 -11.02
C PHE A 153 2.99 2.47 -9.56
N ASN A 154 3.43 1.65 -8.60
CA ASN A 154 3.38 2.00 -7.18
C ASN A 154 4.66 2.76 -6.78
N VAL A 155 4.62 4.09 -6.86
CA VAL A 155 5.75 4.98 -6.53
C VAL A 155 5.66 5.54 -5.11
N ALA A 156 4.81 4.96 -4.25
CA ALA A 156 4.72 5.38 -2.86
C ALA A 156 6.04 5.17 -2.12
N VAL A 157 6.30 6.00 -1.11
CA VAL A 157 7.55 5.94 -0.33
C VAL A 157 7.22 5.99 1.16
N GLY A 158 7.71 5.02 1.93
CA GLY A 158 7.54 5.01 3.38
C GLY A 158 7.97 6.33 4.02
N GLY A 159 7.16 6.86 4.94
CA GLY A 159 7.45 8.14 5.61
C GLY A 159 7.23 9.39 4.76
N ALA A 160 6.79 9.25 3.50
CA ALA A 160 6.50 10.40 2.65
C ALA A 160 5.41 11.30 3.26
N ARG A 161 5.58 12.59 3.02
CA ARG A 161 4.65 13.69 3.33
C ARG A 161 4.14 14.34 2.05
N SER A 162 3.08 15.14 2.15
CA SER A 162 2.47 15.89 1.05
C SER A 162 3.48 16.62 0.15
N ILE A 163 4.52 17.23 0.74
CA ILE A 163 5.61 17.92 0.03
C ILE A 163 6.37 17.05 -1.00
N HIS A 164 6.32 15.72 -0.88
CA HIS A 164 7.00 14.81 -1.80
C HIS A 164 6.12 14.37 -2.99
N MET A 165 4.82 14.70 -2.98
CA MET A 165 3.89 14.30 -4.05
C MET A 165 4.31 14.80 -5.44
N PRO A 166 4.83 16.03 -5.63
CA PRO A 166 5.32 16.45 -6.93
C PRO A 166 6.46 15.58 -7.48
N THR A 167 7.34 15.05 -6.62
CA THR A 167 8.40 14.13 -7.05
C THR A 167 7.83 12.78 -7.45
N GLN A 168 6.98 12.17 -6.60
CA GLN A 168 6.31 10.91 -6.95
C GLN A 168 5.48 11.03 -8.25
N ALA A 169 4.84 12.17 -8.48
CA ALA A 169 4.08 12.40 -9.70
C ALA A 169 4.96 12.39 -10.96
N ARG A 170 6.16 12.99 -10.90
CA ARG A 170 7.13 12.94 -12.00
C ARG A 170 7.62 11.51 -12.24
N ASP A 171 7.97 10.80 -11.18
CA ASP A 171 8.43 9.40 -11.26
C ASP A 171 7.35 8.50 -11.89
N LEU A 172 6.09 8.68 -11.49
CA LEU A 172 4.97 7.93 -12.03
C LEU A 172 4.74 8.23 -13.52
N ILE A 173 4.76 9.52 -13.91
CA ILE A 173 4.62 9.93 -15.31
C ILE A 173 5.73 9.32 -16.15
N GLU A 174 6.98 9.43 -15.70
CA GLU A 174 8.14 8.87 -16.39
C GLU A 174 8.04 7.35 -16.54
N LYS A 175 7.66 6.64 -15.47
CA LYS A 175 7.48 5.18 -15.51
C LYS A 175 6.39 4.77 -16.50
N ILE A 176 5.26 5.48 -16.54
CA ILE A 176 4.20 5.19 -17.51
C ILE A 176 4.70 5.47 -18.93
N GLN A 177 5.30 6.64 -19.18
CA GLN A 177 5.79 7.02 -20.53
C GLN A 177 6.85 6.05 -21.07
N ASN A 178 7.70 5.52 -20.21
CA ASN A 178 8.78 4.62 -20.58
C ASN A 178 8.35 3.14 -20.67
N ASP A 179 7.15 2.79 -20.20
CA ASP A 179 6.63 1.44 -20.30
C ASP A 179 5.98 1.19 -21.66
N SER A 180 6.69 0.40 -22.49
CA SER A 180 6.26 -0.01 -23.84
C SER A 180 4.88 -0.70 -23.93
N ARG A 181 4.34 -1.17 -22.80
CA ARG A 181 3.01 -1.81 -22.75
C ARG A 181 1.89 -0.79 -22.64
N THR A 182 2.20 0.48 -22.38
CA THR A 182 1.21 1.54 -22.18
C THR A 182 1.11 2.45 -23.40
N ASN A 183 -0.04 3.10 -23.54
CA ASN A 183 -0.22 4.25 -24.40
C ASN A 183 -0.50 5.47 -23.52
N TYR A 184 0.55 6.25 -23.22
CA TYR A 184 0.45 7.39 -22.31
C TYR A 184 -0.68 8.38 -22.67
N GLU A 185 -0.93 8.60 -23.97
CA GLU A 185 -1.95 9.54 -24.42
C GLU A 185 -3.37 8.95 -24.43
N ASN A 186 -3.52 7.65 -24.72
CA ASN A 186 -4.84 7.07 -25.02
C ASN A 186 -5.37 6.07 -23.97
N ASP A 187 -4.52 5.59 -23.06
CA ASP A 187 -4.94 4.67 -22.01
C ASP A 187 -5.61 5.44 -20.86
N TRP A 188 -6.76 4.94 -20.38
CA TRP A 188 -7.39 5.47 -19.18
C TRP A 188 -6.64 4.99 -17.94
N LYS A 189 -6.31 5.94 -17.06
CA LYS A 189 -5.47 5.72 -15.87
C LYS A 189 -6.31 5.97 -14.61
N LEU A 190 -6.31 5.01 -13.70
CA LEU A 190 -6.76 5.22 -12.33
C LEU A 190 -5.52 5.38 -11.43
N ILE A 191 -5.25 6.61 -11.00
CA ILE A 191 -4.15 6.91 -10.09
C ILE A 191 -4.70 7.21 -8.71
N THR A 192 -4.29 6.43 -7.71
CA THR A 192 -4.68 6.67 -6.31
C THR A 192 -3.62 7.49 -5.60
N ILE A 193 -4.03 8.52 -4.87
CA ILE A 193 -3.16 9.32 -4.01
C ILE A 193 -3.65 9.14 -2.57
N PHE A 194 -2.79 8.58 -1.72
CA PHE A 194 -3.10 8.43 -0.30
C PHE A 194 -1.90 8.86 0.55
N ILE A 195 -2.01 10.07 1.09
CA ILE A 195 -0.93 10.79 1.76
C ILE A 195 -1.53 11.64 2.88
N GLY A 196 -0.74 11.93 3.91
CA GLY A 196 -1.09 12.90 4.96
C GLY A 196 -0.92 12.38 6.38
N GLY A 197 -0.80 11.07 6.59
CA GLY A 197 -0.55 10.52 7.92
C GLY A 197 0.74 11.10 8.54
N ASN A 198 1.81 11.13 7.76
CA ASN A 198 3.11 11.66 8.20
C ASN A 198 3.12 13.18 8.39
N ASP A 199 2.33 13.93 7.62
CA ASP A 199 2.16 15.37 7.82
C ASP A 199 1.50 15.66 9.17
N LEU A 200 0.43 14.92 9.50
CA LEU A 200 -0.24 15.02 10.81
C LEU A 200 0.72 14.67 11.96
N CYS A 201 1.54 13.64 11.80
CA CYS A 201 2.59 13.29 12.77
C CYS A 201 3.66 14.38 12.91
N ALA A 202 3.88 15.19 11.89
CA ALA A 202 4.88 16.26 11.85
C ALA A 202 4.34 17.64 12.23
N MET A 203 3.03 17.83 12.42
CA MET A 203 2.41 19.14 12.66
C MET A 203 3.03 19.92 13.83
N ASN A 204 3.44 19.23 14.91
CA ASN A 204 4.03 19.88 16.08
C ASN A 204 5.53 20.21 15.91
N ARG A 205 6.12 19.83 14.78
CA ARG A 205 7.56 19.93 14.52
C ARG A 205 7.88 20.77 13.29
N ASN A 206 6.93 20.94 12.36
CA ASN A 206 7.16 21.64 11.11
C ASN A 206 5.91 22.39 10.62
N ASN A 207 6.05 23.70 10.36
CA ASN A 207 4.97 24.54 9.79
C ASN A 207 4.60 24.15 8.35
N ASP A 208 5.44 23.37 7.66
CA ASP A 208 5.16 22.87 6.31
C ASP A 208 3.93 21.94 6.26
N SER A 209 3.51 21.38 7.41
CA SER A 209 2.36 20.46 7.49
C SER A 209 1.03 21.16 7.77
N SER A 210 0.95 22.48 7.61
CA SER A 210 -0.30 23.23 7.74
C SER A 210 -1.22 23.04 6.53
N PRO A 211 -2.56 23.18 6.68
CA PRO A 211 -3.50 23.05 5.57
C PRO A 211 -3.20 23.97 4.37
N GLU A 212 -2.65 25.16 4.60
CA GLU A 212 -2.32 26.14 3.55
C GLU A 212 -1.19 25.66 2.63
N ASN A 213 -0.36 24.73 3.11
CA ASN A 213 0.76 24.18 2.33
C ASN A 213 0.36 22.91 1.56
N TYR A 214 -0.83 22.36 1.78
CA TYR A 214 -1.37 21.24 0.99
C TYR A 214 -1.90 21.65 -0.39
N VAL A 215 -2.23 22.92 -0.58
CA VAL A 215 -2.94 23.44 -1.77
C VAL A 215 -2.01 24.18 -2.74
N LYS A 216 -0.74 24.36 -2.36
CA LYS A 216 0.28 25.05 -3.18
C LYS A 216 1.01 24.09 -4.10
#